data_AF-A0A962CDH6-F1
#
_entry.id   AF-A0A962CDH6-F1
#
_cell.length_a   1.000
_cell.length_b   1.000
_cell.length_c   1.000
_cell.angle_alpha   90.00
_cell.angle_beta   90.00
_cell.angle_gamma   90.00
#
_symmetry.space_group_name_H-M   'P 1'
#
loop_
_entity.id
_entity.type
_entity.pdbx_description
1 polymer ?
#
loop_
_entity_poly.entity_id
_entity_poly.type
_entity_poly.pdbx_seq_one_letter_code
_entity_poly.pdbx_strand_id
1 'polypeptide(L)'
;MTTQNPLLETDALPDFAAIRPAQINPAIDQLLAGYRDAVAKVCDPATPHDFAHVIAPLEDWSDRLSGAFSPASHLHGVADSPELREAYNAAIEKLTEHATELGQNRELYAAVKAVAESDEFKSLDAAQRTLVEDRLRDFKLSGVALEEQARSRFKAIQTELSKLQTGFEEAVLDATEAWTRPVSEAELAGLPEQARRMLRQSAKAADKDGWLASLKPPVVQAILTYADNRDLRAEVYRAYNTRASDQGPNAGQFDNGPRIDEIMALRHESATLLGFANAAELSLADKMAGTPERVIG
;
A
#
# COMPACT_ATOMS: atom_id res chain seq x y z
N MET A 1 2.85 7.41 38.88
CA MET A 1 2.31 6.19 38.25
C MET A 1 2.36 6.43 36.76
N THR A 2 3.33 5.86 36.07
CA THR A 2 3.40 5.90 34.61
C THR A 2 2.16 5.16 34.10
N THR A 3 1.24 5.88 33.46
CA THR A 3 0.08 5.29 32.80
C THR A 3 0.62 4.33 31.73
N GLN A 4 0.45 3.03 31.97
CA GLN A 4 0.89 1.98 31.06
C GLN A 4 0.13 2.15 29.73
N ASN A 5 0.86 2.16 28.62
CA ASN A 5 0.25 2.31 27.30
C ASN A 5 -0.40 0.98 26.92
N PRO A 6 -1.73 0.92 26.68
CA PRO A 6 -2.44 -0.34 26.43
C PRO A 6 -1.96 -1.06 25.16
N LEU A 7 -1.32 -0.34 24.23
CA LEU A 7 -0.75 -0.92 23.01
C LEU A 7 0.56 -1.68 23.25
N LEU A 8 1.15 -1.57 24.43
CA LEU A 8 2.40 -2.26 24.81
C LEU A 8 2.15 -3.51 25.67
N GLU A 9 0.89 -3.82 25.97
CA GLU A 9 0.50 -5.01 26.73
C GLU A 9 0.36 -6.22 25.78
N THR A 10 1.05 -7.32 26.09
CA THR A 10 1.22 -8.46 25.16
C THR A 10 0.49 -9.74 25.60
N ASP A 11 -0.01 -9.81 26.83
CA ASP A 11 -0.52 -11.05 27.44
C ASP A 11 -2.05 -11.24 27.32
N ALA A 12 -2.76 -10.30 26.68
CA ALA A 12 -4.22 -10.31 26.60
C ALA A 12 -4.75 -9.87 25.23
N LEU A 13 -6.03 -10.13 24.97
CA LEU A 13 -6.73 -9.52 23.83
C LEU A 13 -6.69 -7.99 23.96
N PRO A 14 -6.57 -7.24 22.84
CA PRO A 14 -6.52 -5.78 22.89
C PRO A 14 -7.74 -5.18 23.60
N ASP A 15 -7.50 -4.36 24.64
CA ASP A 15 -8.56 -3.55 25.25
C ASP A 15 -8.85 -2.32 24.39
N PHE A 16 -9.67 -2.50 23.36
CA PHE A 16 -10.08 -1.44 22.44
C PHE A 16 -10.72 -0.23 23.16
N ALA A 17 -11.37 -0.44 24.31
CA ALA A 17 -12.01 0.63 25.05
C ALA A 17 -10.99 1.53 25.78
N ALA A 18 -9.78 1.04 26.03
CA ALA A 18 -8.68 1.77 26.65
C ALA A 18 -7.80 2.53 25.64
N ILE A 19 -7.75 2.10 24.37
CA ILE A 19 -6.90 2.73 23.34
C ILE A 19 -7.39 4.15 23.03
N ARG A 20 -6.47 5.11 23.06
CA ARG A 20 -6.71 6.51 22.66
C ARG A 20 -5.75 6.90 21.53
N PRO A 21 -6.17 7.73 20.56
CA PRO A 21 -5.30 8.17 19.46
C PRO A 21 -3.94 8.71 19.90
N ALA A 22 -3.91 9.51 20.98
CA ALA A 22 -2.69 10.09 21.53
C ALA A 22 -1.66 9.06 22.05
N GLN A 23 -2.04 7.80 22.23
CA GLN A 23 -1.16 6.72 22.71
C GLN A 23 -0.48 5.96 21.57
N ILE A 24 -0.98 6.06 20.33
CA ILE A 24 -0.50 5.28 19.18
C ILE A 24 0.95 5.65 18.87
N ASN A 25 1.21 6.92 18.56
CA ASN A 25 2.55 7.37 18.18
C ASN A 25 3.60 7.12 19.27
N PRO A 26 3.36 7.42 20.57
CA PRO A 26 4.30 7.07 21.63
C PRO A 26 4.62 5.57 21.75
N ALA A 27 3.63 4.67 21.55
CA ALA A 27 3.89 3.23 21.53
C ALA A 27 4.76 2.83 20.34
N ILE A 28 4.44 3.32 19.15
CA ILE A 28 5.19 3.04 17.93
C ILE A 28 6.63 3.58 18.05
N ASP A 29 6.82 4.81 18.54
CA ASP A 29 8.15 5.39 18.73
C ASP A 29 9.02 4.55 19.67
N GLN A 30 8.44 4.08 20.79
CA GLN A 30 9.13 3.21 21.73
C GLN A 30 9.51 1.86 21.11
N LEU A 31 8.60 1.23 20.37
CA LEU A 31 8.85 -0.07 19.73
C LEU A 31 9.86 0.03 18.59
N LEU A 32 9.80 1.09 17.79
CA LEU A 32 10.76 1.36 16.72
C LEU A 32 12.16 1.61 17.28
N ALA A 33 12.29 2.35 18.39
CA ALA A 33 13.58 2.52 19.07
C ALA A 33 14.16 1.18 19.52
N GLY A 34 13.35 0.35 20.19
CA GLY A 34 13.79 -0.98 20.65
C GLY A 34 14.14 -1.93 19.51
N TYR A 35 13.40 -1.88 18.40
CA TYR A 35 13.71 -2.69 17.22
C TYR A 35 15.02 -2.24 16.57
N ARG A 36 15.28 -0.92 16.46
CA ARG A 36 16.57 -0.41 15.98
C ARG A 36 17.74 -0.85 16.86
N ASP A 37 17.57 -0.87 18.18
CA ASP A 37 18.59 -1.39 19.11
C ASP A 37 18.86 -2.89 18.88
N ALA A 38 17.81 -3.68 18.65
CA ALA A 38 17.95 -5.10 18.33
C ALA A 38 18.67 -5.34 17.01
N VAL A 39 18.35 -4.55 15.97
CA VAL A 39 19.06 -4.58 14.70
C VAL A 39 20.53 -4.24 14.87
N ALA A 40 20.85 -3.19 15.63
CA ALA A 40 22.24 -2.82 15.91
C ALA A 40 23.01 -3.97 16.59
N LYS A 41 22.37 -4.67 17.54
CA LYS A 41 22.96 -5.84 18.18
C LYS A 41 23.18 -7.01 17.21
N VAL A 42 22.20 -7.28 16.34
CA VAL A 42 22.30 -8.34 15.32
C VAL A 42 23.41 -8.05 14.30
N CYS A 43 23.65 -6.77 13.99
CA CYS A 43 24.71 -6.34 13.08
C CYS A 43 26.11 -6.31 13.73
N ASP A 44 26.23 -6.43 15.05
CA ASP A 44 27.52 -6.43 15.74
C ASP A 44 28.35 -7.66 15.30
N PRO A 45 29.59 -7.50 14.79
CA PRO A 45 30.45 -8.62 14.42
C PRO A 45 30.74 -9.63 15.55
N ALA A 46 30.53 -9.25 16.82
CA ALA A 46 30.68 -10.13 17.97
C ALA A 46 29.44 -11.01 18.22
N THR A 47 28.31 -10.72 17.58
CA THR A 47 27.08 -11.51 17.70
C THR A 47 27.21 -12.80 16.91
N PRO A 48 26.88 -13.97 17.50
CA PRO A 48 26.81 -15.22 16.74
C PRO A 48 25.83 -15.10 15.57
N HIS A 49 26.26 -15.46 14.35
CA HIS A 49 25.40 -15.45 13.17
C HIS A 49 24.63 -16.78 13.03
N ASP A 50 23.79 -17.07 14.04
CA ASP A 50 22.92 -18.24 14.12
C ASP A 50 21.44 -17.82 14.21
N PHE A 51 20.51 -18.78 14.11
CA PHE A 51 19.08 -18.47 14.12
C PHE A 51 18.65 -17.75 15.41
N ALA A 52 19.15 -18.19 16.57
CA ALA A 52 18.72 -17.71 17.87
C ALA A 52 19.17 -16.28 18.17
N HIS A 53 20.30 -15.84 17.59
CA HIS A 53 20.87 -14.53 17.84
C HIS A 53 20.59 -13.51 16.74
N VAL A 54 20.28 -13.96 15.51
CA VAL A 54 19.99 -13.08 14.38
C VAL A 54 18.50 -13.05 14.05
N ILE A 55 17.86 -14.21 13.86
CA ILE A 55 16.50 -14.27 13.31
C ILE A 55 15.45 -14.10 14.39
N ALA A 56 15.54 -14.90 15.45
CA ALA A 56 14.55 -14.89 16.53
C ALA A 56 14.35 -13.49 17.16
N PRO A 57 15.39 -12.69 17.46
CA PRO A 57 15.20 -11.36 18.02
C PRO A 57 14.50 -10.40 17.05
N LEU A 58 14.73 -10.52 15.74
CA LEU A 58 14.06 -9.69 14.75
C LEU A 58 12.57 -10.03 14.66
N GLU A 59 12.23 -11.32 14.72
CA GLU A 59 10.84 -11.78 14.73
C GLU A 59 10.11 -11.34 16.01
N ASP A 60 10.74 -11.46 17.18
CA ASP A 60 10.17 -10.99 18.45
C ASP A 60 9.80 -9.49 18.40
N TRP A 61 10.67 -8.66 17.81
CA TRP A 61 10.40 -7.22 17.68
C TRP A 61 9.38 -6.90 16.59
N SER A 62 9.40 -7.65 15.49
CA SER A 62 8.38 -7.56 14.44
C SER A 62 6.99 -7.88 14.98
N ASP A 63 6.87 -8.96 15.76
CA ASP A 63 5.62 -9.38 16.40
C ASP A 63 5.10 -8.32 17.38
N ARG A 64 5.97 -7.79 18.26
CA ARG A 64 5.59 -6.71 19.18
C ARG A 64 5.09 -5.46 18.46
N LEU A 65 5.77 -5.05 17.40
CA LEU A 65 5.37 -3.89 16.60
C LEU A 65 4.03 -4.12 15.92
N SER A 66 3.84 -5.31 15.32
CA SER A 66 2.58 -5.72 14.70
C SER A 66 1.45 -5.81 15.71
N GLY A 67 1.68 -6.40 16.88
CA GLY A 67 0.72 -6.53 17.96
C GLY A 67 0.25 -5.18 18.51
N ALA A 68 1.15 -4.20 18.58
CA ALA A 68 0.80 -2.83 18.99
C ALA A 68 0.05 -2.05 17.89
N PHE A 69 0.44 -2.22 16.63
CA PHE A 69 -0.16 -1.45 15.53
C PHE A 69 -1.50 -2.02 15.04
N SER A 70 -1.67 -3.34 15.07
CA SER A 70 -2.86 -4.03 14.56
C SER A 70 -4.18 -3.53 15.20
N PRO A 71 -4.27 -3.32 16.53
CA PRO A 71 -5.47 -2.76 17.16
C PRO A 71 -5.77 -1.34 16.71
N ALA A 72 -4.74 -0.50 16.55
CA ALA A 72 -4.87 0.87 16.07
C ALA A 72 -5.35 0.90 14.61
N SER A 73 -4.79 0.04 13.76
CA SER A 73 -5.23 -0.13 12.37
C SER A 73 -6.68 -0.62 12.28
N HIS A 74 -7.07 -1.57 13.14
CA HIS A 74 -8.45 -2.04 13.20
C HIS A 74 -9.43 -0.93 13.57
N LEU A 75 -9.13 -0.14 14.63
CA LEU A 75 -9.96 1.00 15.04
C LEU A 75 -10.10 2.02 13.93
N HIS A 76 -9.02 2.32 13.18
CA HIS A 76 -9.09 3.20 12.02
C HIS A 76 -10.04 2.66 10.94
N GLY A 77 -10.10 1.33 10.76
CA GLY A 77 -11.00 0.69 9.80
C GLY A 77 -12.48 0.63 10.20
N VAL A 78 -12.80 0.57 11.50
CA VAL A 78 -14.18 0.31 11.97
C VAL A 78 -14.80 1.38 12.87
N ALA A 79 -13.99 2.29 13.42
CA ALA A 79 -14.39 3.31 14.39
C ALA A 79 -13.56 4.61 14.22
N ASP A 80 -13.36 5.04 12.97
CA ASP A 80 -12.48 6.16 12.64
C ASP A 80 -12.92 7.50 13.28
N SER A 81 -11.95 8.35 13.60
CA SER A 81 -12.15 9.75 14.03
C SER A 81 -11.06 10.64 13.43
N PRO A 82 -11.24 11.97 13.35
CA PRO A 82 -10.19 12.87 12.86
C PRO A 82 -8.85 12.69 13.61
N GLU A 83 -8.91 12.56 14.94
CA GLU A 83 -7.74 12.38 15.80
C GLU A 83 -7.09 11.00 15.59
N LEU A 84 -7.91 9.95 15.42
CA LEU A 84 -7.41 8.60 15.13
C LEU A 84 -6.73 8.54 13.76
N ARG A 85 -7.33 9.18 12.75
CA ARG A 85 -6.77 9.28 11.39
C ARG A 85 -5.44 10.00 11.38
N GLU A 86 -5.32 11.13 12.08
CA GLU A 86 -4.06 11.86 12.22
C GLU A 86 -2.98 10.98 12.87
N ALA A 87 -3.32 10.32 14.00
CA ALA A 87 -2.39 9.44 14.70
C ALA A 87 -1.98 8.23 13.85
N TYR A 88 -2.93 7.62 13.13
CA TYR A 88 -2.70 6.49 12.23
C TYR A 88 -1.77 6.85 11.07
N ASN A 89 -2.03 7.98 10.40
CA ASN A 89 -1.20 8.43 9.27
C ASN A 89 0.24 8.69 9.71
N ALA A 90 0.44 9.37 10.84
CA ALA A 90 1.78 9.60 11.40
C ALA A 90 2.48 8.29 11.78
N ALA A 91 1.75 7.30 12.31
CA ALA A 91 2.31 5.99 12.62
C ALA A 91 2.69 5.20 11.36
N ILE A 92 1.84 5.18 10.33
CA ILE A 92 2.13 4.53 9.04
C ILE A 92 3.37 5.11 8.38
N GLU A 93 3.56 6.43 8.42
CA GLU A 93 4.75 7.08 7.87
C GLU A 93 6.02 6.55 8.53
N LYS A 94 6.05 6.51 9.87
CA LYS A 94 7.18 5.99 10.66
C LYS A 94 7.44 4.50 10.40
N LEU A 95 6.39 3.69 10.31
CA LEU A 95 6.49 2.26 10.02
C LEU A 95 7.06 2.02 8.61
N THR A 96 6.66 2.84 7.64
CA THR A 96 7.14 2.77 6.26
C THR A 96 8.61 3.18 6.18
N GLU A 97 9.00 4.23 6.88
CA GLU A 97 10.40 4.65 7.02
C GLU A 97 11.24 3.52 7.62
N HIS A 98 10.79 2.94 8.73
CA HIS A 98 11.50 1.84 9.38
C HIS A 98 11.61 0.59 8.51
N ALA A 99 10.54 0.19 7.81
CA ALA A 99 10.60 -0.91 6.86
C ALA A 99 11.63 -0.66 5.74
N THR A 100 11.73 0.59 5.27
CA THR A 100 12.74 1.01 4.29
C THR A 100 14.15 0.96 4.88
N GLU A 101 14.36 1.45 6.12
CA GLU A 101 15.63 1.35 6.85
C GLU A 101 16.09 -0.10 6.96
N LEU A 102 15.20 -0.99 7.43
CA LEU A 102 15.48 -2.43 7.55
C LEU A 102 15.84 -3.03 6.20
N GLY A 103 14.98 -2.85 5.20
CA GLY A 103 15.17 -3.41 3.87
C GLY A 103 16.45 -2.94 3.20
N GLN A 104 16.95 -1.74 3.50
CA GLN A 104 18.18 -1.16 2.95
C GLN A 104 19.43 -1.39 3.82
N ASN A 105 19.31 -2.07 4.96
CA ASN A 105 20.42 -2.31 5.87
C ASN A 105 21.32 -3.45 5.37
N ARG A 106 22.52 -3.09 4.87
CA ARG A 106 23.51 -4.05 4.34
C ARG A 106 24.13 -4.95 5.41
N GLU A 107 24.33 -4.42 6.62
CA GLU A 107 24.91 -5.18 7.73
C GLU A 107 23.89 -6.23 8.20
N LEU A 108 22.62 -5.85 8.27
CA LEU A 108 21.54 -6.77 8.61
C LEU A 108 21.38 -7.86 7.54
N TYR A 109 21.43 -7.49 6.26
CA TYR A 109 21.44 -8.45 5.16
C TYR A 109 22.63 -9.42 5.27
N ALA A 110 23.83 -8.91 5.58
CA ALA A 110 25.02 -9.75 5.76
C ALA A 110 24.88 -10.73 6.93
N ALA A 111 24.32 -10.28 8.07
CA ALA A 111 24.07 -11.12 9.23
C ALA A 111 23.06 -12.25 8.89
N VAL A 112 21.94 -11.93 8.25
CA VAL A 112 20.93 -12.93 7.83
C VAL A 112 21.51 -13.89 6.78
N LYS A 113 22.32 -13.40 5.83
CA LYS A 113 23.03 -14.22 4.85
C LYS A 113 24.00 -15.20 5.51
N ALA A 114 24.72 -14.75 6.54
CA ALA A 114 25.63 -15.59 7.30
C ALA A 114 24.89 -16.73 8.03
N VAL A 115 23.68 -16.49 8.56
CA VAL A 115 22.83 -17.56 9.11
C VAL A 115 22.53 -18.62 8.05
N ALA A 116 22.10 -18.21 6.85
CA ALA A 116 21.77 -19.13 5.77
C ALA A 116 22.98 -19.91 5.23
N GLU A 117 24.19 -19.34 5.33
CA GLU A 117 25.44 -19.96 4.92
C GLU A 117 26.07 -20.84 6.02
N SER A 118 25.51 -20.83 7.24
CA SER A 118 26.00 -21.60 8.38
C SER A 118 25.70 -23.10 8.28
N ASP A 119 26.46 -23.92 9.01
CA ASP A 119 26.13 -25.35 9.12
C ASP A 119 24.84 -25.60 9.92
N GLU A 120 24.47 -24.69 10.84
CA GLU A 120 23.23 -24.78 11.62
C GLU A 120 22.00 -24.73 10.71
N PHE A 121 22.01 -23.92 9.64
CA PHE A 121 20.89 -23.79 8.71
C PHE A 121 20.39 -25.14 8.17
N LYS A 122 21.31 -26.10 7.97
CA LYS A 122 20.99 -27.46 7.50
C LYS A 122 20.23 -28.30 8.53
N SER A 123 20.33 -27.94 9.80
CA SER A 123 19.69 -28.61 10.94
C SER A 123 18.41 -27.92 11.44
N LEU A 124 18.15 -26.68 10.99
CA LEU A 124 16.92 -25.95 11.30
C LEU A 124 15.69 -26.70 10.77
N ASP A 125 14.58 -26.55 11.49
CA ASP A 125 13.31 -27.11 11.05
C ASP A 125 12.75 -26.39 9.81
N ALA A 126 11.62 -26.87 9.29
CA ALA A 126 11.02 -26.27 8.09
C ALA A 126 10.59 -24.81 8.31
N ALA A 127 9.98 -24.47 9.44
CA ALA A 127 9.48 -23.13 9.69
C ALA A 127 10.64 -22.14 9.87
N GLN A 128 11.68 -22.53 10.60
CA GLN A 128 12.87 -21.72 10.81
C GLN A 128 13.61 -21.44 9.50
N ARG A 129 13.78 -22.46 8.63
CA ARG A 129 14.40 -22.25 7.31
C ARG A 129 13.60 -21.30 6.44
N THR A 130 12.27 -21.45 6.42
CA THR A 130 11.38 -20.56 5.66
C THR A 130 11.52 -19.10 6.11
N LEU A 131 11.60 -18.84 7.42
CA LEU A 131 11.82 -17.47 7.93
C LEU A 131 13.11 -16.85 7.39
N VAL A 132 14.21 -17.61 7.39
CA VAL A 132 15.51 -17.13 6.85
C VAL A 132 15.42 -16.89 5.34
N GLU A 133 14.83 -17.83 4.61
CA GLU A 133 14.68 -17.77 3.14
C GLU A 133 13.80 -16.59 2.71
N ASP A 134 12.67 -16.38 3.38
CA ASP A 134 11.76 -15.26 3.12
C ASP A 134 12.45 -13.93 3.41
N ARG A 135 13.18 -13.82 4.54
CA ARG A 135 13.92 -12.60 4.87
C ARG A 135 14.99 -12.28 3.81
N LEU A 136 15.73 -13.29 3.33
CA LEU A 136 16.72 -13.11 2.26
C LEU A 136 16.08 -12.71 0.93
N ARG A 137 14.95 -13.32 0.58
CA ARG A 137 14.17 -12.93 -0.59
C ARG A 137 13.75 -11.48 -0.48
N ASP A 138 13.21 -11.05 0.65
CA ASP A 138 12.72 -9.68 0.85
C ASP A 138 13.84 -8.64 0.79
N PHE A 139 15.03 -8.97 1.31
CA PHE A 139 16.24 -8.17 1.09
C PHE A 139 16.64 -8.09 -0.39
N LYS A 140 16.56 -9.20 -1.12
CA LYS A 140 16.82 -9.15 -2.57
C LYS A 140 15.80 -8.23 -3.25
N LEU A 141 14.52 -8.35 -2.92
CA LEU A 141 13.44 -7.53 -3.48
C LEU A 141 13.55 -6.04 -3.11
N SER A 142 14.17 -5.71 -1.98
CA SER A 142 14.48 -4.33 -1.62
C SER A 142 15.65 -3.73 -2.41
N GLY A 143 16.43 -4.56 -3.11
CA GLY A 143 17.62 -4.14 -3.85
C GLY A 143 18.85 -3.87 -2.97
N VAL A 144 18.87 -4.24 -1.69
CA VAL A 144 20.06 -4.03 -0.83
C VAL A 144 21.27 -4.84 -1.26
N ALA A 145 21.02 -6.00 -1.90
CA ALA A 145 22.03 -6.89 -2.43
C ALA A 145 22.70 -6.36 -3.72
N LEU A 146 22.19 -5.26 -4.30
CA LEU A 146 22.78 -4.64 -5.48
C LEU A 146 24.10 -3.93 -5.14
N GLU A 147 24.98 -3.87 -6.13
CA GLU A 147 26.19 -3.04 -6.09
C GLU A 147 25.85 -1.55 -6.21
N GLU A 148 26.75 -0.68 -5.75
CA GLU A 148 26.46 0.75 -5.50
C GLU A 148 25.80 1.48 -6.68
N GLN A 149 26.25 1.25 -7.91
CA GLN A 149 25.68 1.87 -9.10
C GLN A 149 24.24 1.39 -9.37
N ALA A 150 24.02 0.07 -9.35
CA ALA A 150 22.71 -0.53 -9.57
C ALA A 150 21.74 -0.17 -8.45
N ARG A 151 22.23 -0.11 -7.20
CA ARG A 151 21.47 0.28 -6.02
C ARG A 151 21.02 1.74 -6.07
N SER A 152 21.93 2.64 -6.45
CA SER A 152 21.62 4.06 -6.60
C SER A 152 20.53 4.28 -7.66
N ARG A 153 20.64 3.56 -8.80
CA ARG A 153 19.61 3.61 -9.83
C ARG A 153 18.28 3.02 -9.34
N PHE A 154 18.31 1.87 -8.66
CA PHE A 154 17.11 1.27 -8.10
C PHE A 154 16.38 2.22 -7.14
N LYS A 155 17.10 2.89 -6.24
CA LYS A 155 16.52 3.89 -5.32
C LYS A 155 15.89 5.07 -6.07
N ALA A 156 16.55 5.57 -7.12
CA ALA A 156 16.00 6.64 -7.96
C ALA A 156 14.70 6.18 -8.64
N ILE A 157 14.69 4.97 -9.20
CA ILE A 157 13.49 4.36 -9.82
C ILE A 157 12.34 4.27 -8.82
N GLN A 158 12.57 3.77 -7.60
CA GLN A 158 11.50 3.67 -6.58
C GLN A 158 10.91 5.05 -6.23
N THR A 159 11.77 6.08 -6.15
CA THR A 159 11.34 7.45 -5.90
C THR A 159 10.51 8.02 -7.05
N GLU A 160 10.93 7.79 -8.29
CA GLU A 160 10.22 8.20 -9.51
C GLU A 160 8.87 7.47 -9.63
N LEU A 161 8.84 6.15 -9.41
CA LEU A 161 7.61 5.35 -9.42
C LEU A 161 6.59 5.83 -8.38
N SER A 162 7.03 6.14 -7.16
CA SER A 162 6.15 6.67 -6.11
C SER A 162 5.48 7.97 -6.56
N LYS A 163 6.26 8.93 -7.11
CA LYS A 163 5.72 10.20 -7.63
C LYS A 163 4.75 9.99 -8.78
N LEU A 164 5.08 9.11 -9.73
CA LEU A 164 4.24 8.81 -10.88
C LEU A 164 2.91 8.15 -10.47
N GLN A 165 2.95 7.25 -9.49
CA GLN A 165 1.75 6.58 -8.95
C GLN A 165 0.85 7.58 -8.23
N THR A 166 1.39 8.45 -7.38
CA THR A 166 0.61 9.53 -6.76
C THR A 166 -0.02 10.44 -7.82
N GLY A 167 0.76 10.90 -8.81
CA GLY A 167 0.23 11.74 -9.88
C GLY A 167 -0.82 11.02 -10.75
N PHE A 168 -0.71 9.70 -10.92
CA PHE A 168 -1.72 8.89 -11.61
C PHE A 168 -3.05 8.89 -10.85
N GLU A 169 -3.01 8.65 -9.53
CA GLU A 169 -4.18 8.61 -8.66
C GLU A 169 -4.88 9.98 -8.58
N GLU A 170 -4.11 11.05 -8.40
CA GLU A 170 -4.60 12.44 -8.41
C GLU A 170 -5.30 12.77 -9.73
N ALA A 171 -4.69 12.43 -10.88
CA ALA A 171 -5.30 12.69 -12.18
C ALA A 171 -6.63 11.93 -12.38
N VAL A 172 -6.76 10.71 -11.85
CA VAL A 172 -8.03 9.95 -11.89
C VAL A 172 -9.09 10.61 -11.01
N LEU A 173 -8.71 11.09 -9.83
CA LEU A 173 -9.61 11.81 -8.92
C LEU A 173 -10.09 13.12 -9.55
N ASP A 174 -9.16 13.94 -10.05
CA ASP A 174 -9.46 15.23 -10.68
C ASP A 174 -10.35 15.05 -11.92
N ALA A 175 -10.05 14.07 -12.78
CA ALA A 175 -10.90 13.74 -13.93
C ALA A 175 -12.31 13.27 -13.51
N THR A 176 -12.44 12.65 -12.34
CA THR A 176 -13.73 12.20 -11.80
C THR A 176 -14.56 13.38 -11.28
N GLU A 177 -13.93 14.34 -10.60
CA GLU A 177 -14.62 15.52 -10.04
C GLU A 177 -14.88 16.63 -11.09
N ALA A 178 -14.02 16.76 -12.10
CA ALA A 178 -14.12 17.81 -13.13
C ALA A 178 -15.37 17.68 -14.01
N TRP A 179 -15.94 16.46 -14.14
CA TRP A 179 -17.11 16.22 -14.96
C TRP A 179 -18.39 16.14 -14.13
N THR A 180 -19.35 17.00 -14.45
CA THR A 180 -20.73 16.89 -13.96
C THR A 180 -21.71 17.25 -15.07
N ARG A 181 -22.88 16.60 -15.06
CA ARG A 181 -23.92 16.84 -16.07
C ARG A 181 -25.29 16.89 -15.42
N PRO A 182 -26.00 18.05 -15.47
CA PRO A 182 -27.39 18.12 -15.01
C PRO A 182 -28.27 17.11 -15.74
N VAL A 183 -29.18 16.47 -15.01
CA VAL A 183 -30.13 15.49 -15.55
C VAL A 183 -31.53 16.04 -15.39
N SER A 184 -32.25 16.16 -16.50
CA SER A 184 -33.64 16.62 -16.50
C SER A 184 -34.58 15.51 -16.02
N GLU A 185 -35.77 15.88 -15.58
CA GLU A 185 -36.76 14.92 -15.07
C GLU A 185 -37.16 13.87 -16.12
N ALA A 186 -37.24 14.26 -17.40
CA ALA A 186 -37.53 13.34 -18.51
C ALA A 186 -36.45 12.27 -18.71
N GLU A 187 -35.20 12.55 -18.32
CA GLU A 187 -34.07 11.64 -18.47
C GLU A 187 -33.97 10.65 -17.31
N LEU A 188 -34.81 10.77 -16.28
CA LEU A 188 -34.87 9.86 -15.12
C LEU A 188 -35.74 8.63 -15.33
N ALA A 189 -36.30 8.47 -16.53
CA ALA A 189 -37.04 7.25 -16.89
C ALA A 189 -36.16 6.01 -16.69
N GLY A 190 -36.74 4.94 -16.14
CA GLY A 190 -36.06 3.68 -15.81
C GLY A 190 -35.27 3.69 -14.48
N LEU A 191 -34.81 4.84 -14.00
CA LEU A 191 -34.04 4.91 -12.75
C LEU A 191 -34.92 4.61 -11.52
N PRO A 192 -34.54 3.65 -10.66
CA PRO A 192 -35.24 3.39 -9.40
C PRO A 192 -35.09 4.59 -8.45
N GLU A 193 -36.01 4.72 -7.49
CA GLU A 193 -36.01 5.83 -6.53
C GLU A 193 -34.70 5.98 -5.75
N GLN A 194 -34.01 4.87 -5.46
CA GLN A 194 -32.68 4.93 -4.84
C GLN A 194 -31.64 5.61 -5.74
N ALA A 195 -31.61 5.29 -7.03
CA ALA A 195 -30.73 5.93 -8.01
C ALA A 195 -31.07 7.42 -8.14
N ARG A 196 -32.35 7.78 -8.19
CA ARG A 196 -32.79 9.19 -8.22
C ARG A 196 -32.31 9.96 -7.00
N ARG A 197 -32.37 9.37 -5.80
CA ARG A 197 -31.81 9.96 -4.58
C ARG A 197 -30.30 10.15 -4.67
N MET A 198 -29.56 9.20 -5.24
CA MET A 198 -28.11 9.31 -5.42
C MET A 198 -27.76 10.49 -6.35
N LEU A 199 -28.48 10.68 -7.45
CA LEU A 199 -28.27 11.82 -8.35
C LEU A 199 -28.61 13.17 -7.66
N ARG A 200 -29.62 13.21 -6.78
CA ARG A 200 -29.92 14.40 -5.95
C ARG A 200 -28.84 14.68 -4.92
N GLN A 201 -28.30 13.64 -4.27
CA GLN A 201 -27.18 13.77 -3.36
C GLN A 201 -25.92 14.27 -4.08
N SER A 202 -25.67 13.77 -5.30
CA SER A 202 -24.58 14.28 -6.14
C SER A 202 -24.76 15.74 -6.51
N ALA A 203 -25.99 16.19 -6.78
CA ALA A 203 -26.29 17.60 -7.05
C ALA A 203 -25.98 18.46 -5.82
N LYS A 204 -26.51 18.05 -4.66
CA LYS A 204 -26.28 18.74 -3.38
C LYS A 204 -24.80 18.83 -3.01
N ALA A 205 -24.02 17.76 -3.24
CA ALA A 205 -22.59 17.74 -2.97
C ALA A 205 -21.78 18.70 -3.87
N ALA A 206 -22.35 19.10 -5.01
CA ALA A 206 -21.78 20.07 -5.94
C ALA A 206 -22.46 21.45 -5.85
N ASP A 207 -23.20 21.72 -4.76
CA ASP A 207 -23.98 22.94 -4.54
C ASP A 207 -24.94 23.29 -5.70
N LYS A 208 -25.55 22.27 -6.30
CA LYS A 208 -26.54 22.38 -7.38
C LYS A 208 -27.88 21.78 -6.96
N ASP A 209 -28.95 22.31 -7.56
CA ASP A 209 -30.30 21.76 -7.40
C ASP A 209 -30.61 20.66 -8.43
N GLY A 210 -31.65 19.88 -8.16
CA GLY A 210 -32.16 18.85 -9.07
C GLY A 210 -31.34 17.56 -9.04
N TRP A 211 -31.06 17.01 -10.22
CA TRP A 211 -30.33 15.75 -10.38
C TRP A 211 -29.04 16.01 -11.16
N LEU A 212 -27.93 15.45 -10.68
CA LEU A 212 -26.63 15.61 -11.29
C LEU A 212 -26.01 14.23 -11.52
N ALA A 213 -25.62 13.96 -12.76
CA ALA A 213 -24.72 12.86 -13.06
C ALA A 213 -23.29 13.32 -12.75
N SER A 214 -22.57 12.49 -12.00
CA SER A 214 -21.14 12.59 -11.75
C SER A 214 -20.47 11.28 -12.14
N LEU A 215 -19.14 11.26 -12.16
CA LEU A 215 -18.37 10.05 -12.49
C LEU A 215 -18.05 9.17 -11.27
N LYS A 216 -18.64 9.46 -10.10
CA LYS A 216 -18.50 8.61 -8.92
C LYS A 216 -19.14 7.23 -9.20
N PRO A 217 -18.44 6.11 -8.91
CA PRO A 217 -18.85 4.78 -9.39
C PRO A 217 -20.33 4.41 -9.10
N PRO A 218 -20.89 4.71 -7.90
CA PRO A 218 -22.30 4.38 -7.64
C PRO A 218 -23.29 5.12 -8.56
N VAL A 219 -23.02 6.39 -8.91
CA VAL A 219 -23.88 7.19 -9.81
C VAL A 219 -23.79 6.67 -11.25
N VAL A 220 -22.57 6.38 -11.70
CA VAL A 220 -22.31 5.82 -13.04
C VAL A 220 -23.00 4.47 -13.20
N GLN A 221 -22.82 3.56 -12.24
CA GLN A 221 -23.43 2.24 -12.28
C GLN A 221 -24.96 2.35 -12.32
N ALA A 222 -25.55 3.23 -11.52
CA ALA A 222 -27.00 3.41 -11.51
C ALA A 222 -27.54 3.89 -12.88
N ILE A 223 -26.87 4.87 -13.51
CA ILE A 223 -27.27 5.37 -14.83
C ILE A 223 -27.11 4.31 -15.90
N LEU A 224 -25.94 3.64 -15.97
CA LEU A 224 -25.67 2.64 -17.01
C LEU A 224 -26.54 1.39 -16.89
N THR A 225 -26.96 1.03 -15.67
CA THR A 225 -27.79 -0.15 -15.42
C THR A 225 -29.27 0.11 -15.68
N TYR A 226 -29.80 1.26 -15.25
CA TYR A 226 -31.24 1.46 -15.13
C TYR A 226 -31.83 2.59 -15.98
N ALA A 227 -31.06 3.60 -16.42
CA ALA A 227 -31.65 4.71 -17.16
C ALA A 227 -32.16 4.24 -18.52
N ASP A 228 -33.41 4.55 -18.88
CA ASP A 228 -33.98 4.22 -20.20
C ASP A 228 -33.37 5.10 -21.31
N ASN A 229 -32.99 6.34 -20.97
CA ASN A 229 -32.44 7.30 -21.92
C ASN A 229 -31.05 6.85 -22.43
N ARG A 230 -30.99 6.45 -23.71
CA ARG A 230 -29.77 5.96 -24.36
C ARG A 230 -28.66 7.01 -24.43
N ASP A 231 -29.01 8.26 -24.68
CA ASP A 231 -28.03 9.32 -24.87
C ASP A 231 -27.37 9.71 -23.54
N LEU A 232 -28.14 9.74 -22.45
CA LEU A 232 -27.60 9.87 -21.09
C LEU A 232 -26.63 8.73 -20.77
N ARG A 233 -27.00 7.47 -21.07
CA ARG A 233 -26.09 6.33 -20.87
C ARG A 233 -24.83 6.47 -21.72
N ALA A 234 -24.95 6.86 -22.98
CA ALA A 234 -23.82 7.01 -23.90
C ALA A 234 -22.86 8.12 -23.46
N GLU A 235 -23.38 9.25 -23.00
CA GLU A 235 -22.61 10.38 -22.50
C GLU A 235 -21.84 10.01 -21.23
N VAL A 236 -22.52 9.44 -20.23
CA VAL A 236 -21.90 8.98 -18.98
C VAL A 236 -20.88 7.86 -19.24
N TYR A 237 -21.21 6.90 -20.10
CA TYR A 237 -20.29 5.83 -20.49
C TYR A 237 -19.01 6.39 -21.09
N ARG A 238 -19.12 7.30 -22.07
CA ARG A 238 -17.96 7.90 -22.72
C ARG A 238 -17.14 8.68 -21.69
N ALA A 239 -17.75 9.57 -20.93
CA ALA A 239 -17.06 10.36 -19.92
C ALA A 239 -16.33 9.48 -18.90
N TYR A 240 -16.95 8.40 -18.41
CA TYR A 240 -16.34 7.51 -17.43
C TYR A 240 -15.17 6.69 -17.96
N ASN A 241 -15.27 6.16 -19.19
CA ASN A 241 -14.26 5.28 -19.79
C ASN A 241 -13.09 6.05 -20.42
N THR A 242 -13.21 7.37 -20.57
CA THR A 242 -12.12 8.25 -21.04
C THR A 242 -11.58 9.15 -19.94
N ARG A 243 -11.83 8.84 -18.66
CA ARG A 243 -11.25 9.60 -17.54
C ARG A 243 -9.73 9.52 -17.57
N ALA A 244 -9.09 10.63 -17.23
CA ALA A 244 -7.63 10.74 -17.16
C ALA A 244 -6.92 10.23 -18.42
N SER A 245 -7.48 10.57 -19.59
CA SER A 245 -6.94 10.18 -20.89
C SER A 245 -6.81 11.36 -21.85
N ASP A 246 -6.18 11.12 -22.99
CA ASP A 246 -6.15 11.99 -24.15
C ASP A 246 -7.51 12.12 -24.86
N GLN A 247 -8.55 11.43 -24.38
CA GLN A 247 -9.90 11.41 -24.95
C GLN A 247 -10.97 11.94 -23.98
N GLY A 248 -12.14 12.28 -24.53
CA GLY A 248 -13.33 12.62 -23.76
C GLY A 248 -13.50 14.09 -23.40
N PRO A 249 -14.36 14.41 -22.43
CA PRO A 249 -14.74 15.78 -22.11
C PRO A 249 -13.61 16.62 -21.51
N ASN A 250 -12.58 15.98 -20.93
CA ASN A 250 -11.39 16.61 -20.36
C ASN A 250 -10.10 16.11 -21.04
N ALA A 251 -10.18 15.78 -22.33
CA ALA A 251 -9.08 15.24 -23.13
C ALA A 251 -7.77 16.03 -22.93
N GLY A 252 -6.70 15.32 -22.59
CA GLY A 252 -5.35 15.90 -22.45
C GLY A 252 -5.12 16.71 -21.16
N GLN A 253 -6.16 17.03 -20.38
CA GLN A 253 -6.02 17.80 -19.14
C GLN A 253 -5.45 16.97 -17.99
N PHE A 254 -5.91 15.71 -17.87
CA PHE A 254 -5.55 14.78 -16.81
C PHE A 254 -4.94 13.50 -17.38
N ASP A 255 -4.33 13.57 -18.57
CA ASP A 255 -3.89 12.39 -19.31
C ASP A 255 -2.84 11.58 -18.54
N ASN A 256 -3.15 10.30 -18.30
CA ASN A 256 -2.27 9.33 -17.67
C ASN A 256 -1.50 8.46 -18.66
N GLY A 257 -1.75 8.54 -19.97
CA GLY A 257 -1.06 7.75 -20.99
C GLY A 257 0.48 7.80 -20.84
N PRO A 258 1.10 9.00 -20.86
CA PRO A 258 2.55 9.13 -20.68
C PRO A 258 3.05 8.62 -19.32
N ARG A 259 2.27 8.80 -18.23
CA ARG A 259 2.65 8.30 -16.90
C ARG A 259 2.67 6.77 -16.89
N ILE A 260 1.70 6.12 -17.54
CA ILE A 260 1.63 4.66 -17.64
C ILE A 260 2.87 4.13 -18.36
N ASP A 261 3.25 4.73 -19.49
CA ASP A 261 4.44 4.32 -20.26
C ASP A 261 5.72 4.41 -19.40
N GLU A 262 5.88 5.50 -18.66
CA GLU A 262 7.03 5.69 -17.76
C GLU A 262 7.01 4.70 -16.58
N ILE A 263 5.85 4.48 -15.95
CA ILE A 263 5.68 3.47 -14.89
C ILE A 263 6.05 2.08 -15.40
N MET A 264 5.62 1.71 -16.60
CA MET A 264 5.92 0.39 -17.18
C MET A 264 7.42 0.23 -17.49
N ALA A 265 8.06 1.26 -18.06
CA ALA A 265 9.49 1.27 -18.32
C ALA A 265 10.30 1.13 -17.02
N LEU A 266 9.97 1.93 -15.99
CA LEU A 266 10.65 1.91 -14.69
C LEU A 266 10.43 0.60 -13.93
N ARG A 267 9.24 -0.01 -14.01
CA ARG A 267 8.97 -1.35 -13.45
C ARG A 267 9.78 -2.44 -14.14
N HIS A 268 9.97 -2.34 -15.46
CA HIS A 268 10.80 -3.29 -16.19
C HIS A 268 12.29 -3.13 -15.85
N GLU A 269 12.78 -1.90 -15.75
CA GLU A 269 14.16 -1.62 -15.36
C GLU A 269 14.45 -2.09 -13.93
N SER A 270 13.56 -1.81 -12.97
CA SER A 270 13.74 -2.26 -11.58
C SER A 270 13.76 -3.79 -11.46
N ALA A 271 12.89 -4.49 -12.19
CA ALA A 271 12.91 -5.95 -12.25
C ALA A 271 14.24 -6.49 -12.83
N THR A 272 14.73 -5.87 -13.90
CA THR A 272 15.99 -6.26 -14.54
C THR A 272 17.18 -6.05 -13.62
N LEU A 273 17.23 -4.93 -12.88
CA LEU A 273 18.27 -4.67 -11.88
C LEU A 273 18.30 -5.78 -10.81
N LEU A 274 17.14 -6.28 -10.41
CA LEU A 274 17.00 -7.35 -9.43
C LEU A 274 17.21 -8.77 -10.00
N GLY A 275 17.49 -8.88 -11.30
CA GLY A 275 17.77 -10.15 -11.99
C GLY A 275 16.54 -10.92 -12.43
N PHE A 276 15.38 -10.26 -12.56
CA PHE A 276 14.16 -10.83 -13.16
C PHE A 276 14.04 -10.39 -14.62
N ALA A 277 13.40 -11.20 -15.47
CA ALA A 277 13.24 -10.84 -16.89
C ALA A 277 12.17 -9.76 -17.11
N ASN A 278 11.22 -9.61 -16.18
CA ASN A 278 10.14 -8.63 -16.27
C ASN A 278 9.48 -8.36 -14.90
N ALA A 279 8.63 -7.33 -14.85
CA ALA A 279 7.95 -6.91 -13.63
C ALA A 279 6.93 -7.94 -13.11
N ALA A 280 6.40 -8.82 -13.96
CA ALA A 280 5.47 -9.86 -13.53
C ALA A 280 6.21 -10.96 -12.75
N GLU A 281 7.38 -11.38 -13.20
CA GLU A 281 8.26 -12.29 -12.45
C GLU A 281 8.67 -11.70 -11.10
N LEU A 282 9.10 -10.43 -11.08
CA LEU A 282 9.39 -9.73 -9.84
C LEU A 282 8.19 -9.75 -8.88
N SER A 283 7.00 -9.45 -9.40
CA SER A 283 5.77 -9.49 -8.60
C SER A 283 5.40 -10.89 -8.12
N LEU A 284 5.77 -11.95 -8.84
CA LEU A 284 5.40 -13.32 -8.47
C LEU A 284 6.40 -13.99 -7.52
N ALA A 285 7.55 -13.36 -7.29
CA ALA A 285 8.58 -13.86 -6.37
C ALA A 285 8.06 -14.09 -4.94
N ASP A 286 7.01 -13.35 -4.53
CA ASP A 286 6.37 -13.46 -3.23
C ASP A 286 4.96 -14.10 -3.25
N LYS A 287 4.52 -14.61 -4.41
CA LYS A 287 3.15 -15.14 -4.59
C LYS A 287 3.14 -16.64 -4.86
N MET A 288 2.07 -17.29 -4.42
CA MET A 288 1.85 -18.74 -4.58
C MET A 288 1.93 -19.24 -6.03
N ALA A 289 1.56 -18.40 -7.00
CA ALA A 289 1.62 -18.80 -8.41
C ALA A 289 3.06 -19.01 -8.90
N GLY A 290 4.04 -18.28 -8.36
CA GLY A 290 5.47 -18.47 -8.60
C GLY A 290 6.00 -18.08 -9.99
N THR A 291 5.22 -18.28 -11.06
CA THR A 291 5.65 -17.93 -12.44
C THR A 291 4.50 -17.34 -13.27
N PRO A 292 4.79 -16.47 -14.26
CA PRO A 292 3.77 -15.91 -15.15
C PRO A 292 2.97 -16.98 -15.91
N GLU A 293 3.60 -18.08 -16.32
CA GLU A 293 2.96 -19.15 -17.09
C GLU A 293 1.82 -19.80 -16.30
N ARG A 294 2.02 -20.02 -14.99
CA ARG A 294 0.98 -20.57 -14.11
C ARG A 294 -0.20 -19.63 -13.91
N VAL A 295 0.02 -18.32 -14.05
CA VAL A 295 -1.04 -17.30 -13.98
C VAL A 295 -1.84 -17.24 -15.28
N ILE A 296 -1.15 -17.36 -16.42
CA ILE A 296 -1.75 -17.23 -17.75
C ILE A 296 -2.56 -18.49 -18.13
N GLY A 297 -2.12 -19.67 -17.68
CA GLY A 297 -2.77 -20.96 -17.99
C GLY A 297 -2.09 -21.69 -19.13
#